data_AF-A0A379CF42-F1
#
_entry.id   AF-A0A379CF42-F1
#
_cell.length_a   1.000
_cell.length_b   1.000
_cell.length_c   1.000
_cell.angle_alpha   90.00
_cell.angle_beta   90.00
_cell.angle_gamma   90.00
#
_symmetry.space_group_name_H-M   'P 1'
#
loop_
_entity.id
_entity.type
_entity.pdbx_description
1 polymer ?
#
loop_
_entity_poly.entity_id
_entity_poly.type
_entity_poly.pdbx_seq_one_letter_code
_entity_poly.pdbx_strand_id
1 'polypeptide(L)'
;MEEKILRRLVIKPFSINEVKFGKRFGIKGDVLEIVEEKIEELKASNDLITNIRLEIIKPGDYDREINTIMDIIPISTKVLGGLGEGITHTLSGVYVMLTGVDEDGRQMHEFGSSEGNLSEQMIFGRCGTPDVTDYIIHMDVTIKGGLPFDRNLPNACFKACDDFIQEIRAVLKSIDGRLADGSHEFLDKISPGKKKVVLVKQVAGQGAMYDNLLFAQEPSGFEAGTSVIDMCNMPMILSPNEYRDGILRALV
;
A
#
# COMPACT_ATOMS: atom_id res chain seq x y z
N MET A 1 3.74 -1.89 -40.73
CA MET A 1 4.16 -2.44 -39.42
C MET A 1 2.92 -2.94 -38.73
N GLU A 2 2.97 -4.14 -38.15
CA GLU A 2 1.86 -4.75 -37.40
C GLU A 2 1.92 -4.35 -35.92
N GLU A 3 0.79 -4.47 -35.24
CA GLU A 3 0.68 -4.26 -33.80
C GLU A 3 1.59 -5.25 -33.06
N LYS A 4 2.44 -4.75 -32.16
CA LYS A 4 3.35 -5.57 -31.35
C LYS A 4 2.94 -5.50 -29.89
N ILE A 5 2.62 -6.65 -29.31
CA ILE A 5 2.45 -6.79 -27.86
C ILE A 5 3.84 -6.86 -27.22
N LEU A 6 4.12 -5.95 -26.30
CA LEU A 6 5.37 -5.91 -25.55
C LEU A 6 5.26 -6.72 -24.26
N ARG A 7 4.17 -6.49 -23.50
CA ARG A 7 3.94 -7.10 -22.18
C ARG A 7 2.46 -7.38 -21.99
N ARG A 8 2.18 -8.31 -21.09
CA ARG A 8 0.83 -8.69 -20.68
C ARG A 8 0.79 -8.76 -19.16
N LEU A 9 -0.11 -8.00 -18.57
CA LEU A 9 -0.42 -8.01 -17.14
C LEU A 9 -1.82 -8.56 -16.94
N VAL A 10 -1.99 -9.47 -15.99
CA VAL A 10 -3.30 -9.97 -15.56
C VAL A 10 -3.46 -9.69 -14.07
N ILE A 11 -4.48 -8.92 -13.71
CA ILE A 11 -4.84 -8.65 -12.31
C ILE A 11 -6.07 -9.47 -11.94
N LYS A 12 -5.99 -10.20 -10.84
CA LYS A 12 -7.04 -11.09 -10.33
C LYS A 12 -7.50 -10.64 -8.95
N PRO A 13 -8.72 -10.10 -8.82
CA PRO A 13 -9.27 -9.67 -7.54
C PRO A 13 -9.81 -10.86 -6.74
N PHE A 14 -9.70 -10.75 -5.41
CA PHE A 14 -10.32 -11.64 -4.42
C PHE A 14 -11.05 -10.78 -3.39
N SER A 15 -12.37 -10.89 -3.36
CA SER A 15 -13.24 -10.12 -2.49
C SER A 15 -13.21 -10.63 -1.05
N ILE A 16 -13.05 -9.69 -0.11
CA ILE A 16 -13.12 -9.90 1.32
C ILE A 16 -14.36 -9.18 1.86
N ASN A 17 -15.23 -9.92 2.56
CA ASN A 17 -16.44 -9.39 3.20
C ASN A 17 -16.33 -9.34 4.73
N GLU A 18 -15.32 -9.99 5.30
CA GLU A 18 -15.06 -9.97 6.74
C GLU A 18 -13.56 -10.02 7.01
N VAL A 19 -13.09 -9.14 7.89
CA VAL A 19 -11.75 -9.22 8.47
C VAL A 19 -11.90 -9.52 9.96
N LYS A 20 -11.10 -10.46 10.47
CA LYS A 20 -11.11 -10.80 11.89
C LYS A 20 -9.73 -11.16 12.41
N PHE A 21 -9.53 -10.99 13.71
CA PHE A 21 -8.39 -11.54 14.40
C PHE A 21 -8.50 -13.06 14.52
N GLY A 22 -7.35 -13.73 14.44
CA GLY A 22 -7.25 -15.15 14.68
C GLY A 22 -5.82 -15.59 14.95
N LYS A 23 -5.54 -16.88 14.81
CA LYS A 23 -4.28 -17.49 15.27
C LYS A 23 -3.23 -17.62 14.17
N ARG A 24 -3.62 -17.42 12.92
CA ARG A 24 -2.74 -17.46 11.76
C ARG A 24 -3.27 -16.56 10.67
N PHE A 25 -2.37 -16.03 9.86
CA PHE A 25 -2.76 -15.35 8.63
C PHE A 25 -3.42 -16.36 7.69
N GLY A 26 -4.56 -16.00 7.13
CA GLY A 26 -5.34 -16.92 6.32
C GLY A 26 -6.46 -16.23 5.56
N ILE A 27 -6.79 -16.77 4.38
CA ILE A 27 -7.98 -16.36 3.63
C ILE A 27 -8.81 -17.63 3.42
N LYS A 28 -10.06 -17.61 3.88
CA LYS A 28 -11.00 -18.72 3.73
C LYS A 28 -12.31 -18.21 3.15
N GLY A 29 -12.52 -18.46 1.86
CA GLY A 29 -13.61 -17.82 1.13
C GLY A 29 -13.35 -16.32 1.06
N ASP A 30 -14.30 -15.54 1.55
CA ASP A 30 -14.29 -14.08 1.63
C ASP A 30 -13.89 -13.55 3.02
N VAL A 31 -13.33 -14.39 3.89
CA VAL A 31 -12.90 -14.00 5.24
C VAL A 31 -11.37 -13.95 5.32
N LEU A 32 -10.83 -12.78 5.67
CA LEU A 32 -9.42 -12.56 5.97
C LEU A 32 -9.19 -12.66 7.48
N GLU A 33 -8.32 -13.59 7.88
CA GLU A 33 -7.82 -13.76 9.25
C GLU A 33 -6.44 -13.10 9.37
N ILE A 34 -6.28 -12.19 10.33
CA ILE A 34 -5.02 -11.53 10.66
C ILE A 34 -4.60 -11.85 12.10
N VAL A 35 -3.31 -11.74 12.39
CA VAL A 35 -2.74 -12.10 13.70
C VAL A 35 -2.29 -10.83 14.41
N GLU A 36 -2.90 -10.53 15.56
CA GLU A 36 -2.58 -9.34 16.35
C GLU A 36 -1.19 -9.45 16.97
N GLU A 37 -0.78 -10.65 17.39
CA GLU A 37 0.50 -10.90 18.03
C GLU A 37 1.71 -10.63 17.13
N LYS A 38 1.51 -10.54 15.79
CA LYS A 38 2.57 -10.13 14.85
C LYS A 38 3.12 -8.74 15.19
N ILE A 39 2.30 -7.89 15.80
CA ILE A 39 2.69 -6.53 16.19
C ILE A 39 3.90 -6.51 17.14
N GLU A 40 4.01 -7.45 18.06
CA GLU A 40 5.13 -7.49 19.01
C GLU A 40 6.46 -7.82 18.31
N GLU A 41 6.42 -8.65 17.27
CA GLU A 41 7.59 -8.92 16.42
C GLU A 41 8.01 -7.67 15.63
N LEU A 42 7.04 -6.94 15.07
CA LEU A 42 7.28 -5.72 14.29
C LEU A 42 7.82 -4.58 15.14
N LYS A 43 7.33 -4.44 16.38
CA LYS A 43 7.88 -3.47 17.34
C LYS A 43 9.32 -3.81 17.70
N ALA A 44 9.63 -5.09 17.92
CA ALA A 44 10.98 -5.54 18.27
C ALA A 44 11.99 -5.45 17.10
N SER A 45 11.53 -5.33 15.86
CA SER A 45 12.41 -5.29 14.68
C SER A 45 13.02 -3.91 14.41
N ASN A 46 12.49 -2.84 15.02
CA ASN A 46 12.96 -1.48 14.79
C ASN A 46 12.92 -0.64 16.07
N ASP A 47 14.10 -0.22 16.54
CA ASP A 47 14.26 0.57 17.75
C ASP A 47 13.56 1.94 17.70
N LEU A 48 13.19 2.46 16.54
CA LEU A 48 12.47 3.73 16.43
C LEU A 48 10.99 3.60 16.81
N ILE A 49 10.42 2.39 16.73
CA ILE A 49 9.01 2.14 17.01
C ILE A 49 8.86 1.84 18.50
N THR A 50 8.04 2.63 19.19
CA THR A 50 7.76 2.44 20.62
C THR A 50 6.43 1.72 20.83
N ASN A 51 5.47 1.92 19.93
CA ASN A 51 4.22 1.20 19.94
C ASN A 51 3.62 1.04 18.55
N ILE A 52 2.82 -0.01 18.39
CA ILE A 52 1.92 -0.16 17.26
C ILE A 52 0.58 -0.66 17.82
N ARG A 53 -0.51 -0.01 17.46
CA ARG A 53 -1.87 -0.46 17.73
C ARG A 53 -2.48 -0.96 16.42
N LEU A 54 -3.09 -2.14 16.47
CA LEU A 54 -3.75 -2.74 15.32
C LEU A 54 -5.24 -2.86 15.60
N GLU A 55 -6.06 -2.33 14.70
CA GLU A 55 -7.52 -2.39 14.80
C GLU A 55 -8.15 -2.86 13.50
N ILE A 56 -9.35 -3.44 13.62
CA ILE A 56 -10.21 -3.72 12.49
C ILE A 56 -11.39 -2.74 12.56
N ILE A 57 -11.41 -1.79 11.64
CA ILE A 57 -12.51 -0.83 11.50
C ILE A 57 -13.51 -1.43 10.52
N LYS A 58 -14.74 -1.63 10.98
CA LYS A 58 -15.83 -2.15 10.16
C LYS A 58 -16.44 -1.04 9.30
N PRO A 59 -17.09 -1.40 8.18
CA PRO A 59 -17.92 -0.47 7.41
C PRO A 59 -18.88 0.31 8.31
N GLY A 60 -18.82 1.64 8.24
CA GLY A 60 -19.65 2.56 9.05
C GLY A 60 -19.12 2.89 10.46
N ASP A 61 -18.05 2.24 10.93
CA ASP A 61 -17.49 2.45 12.27
C ASP A 61 -16.38 3.53 12.28
N TYR A 62 -16.69 4.70 11.71
CA TYR A 62 -15.70 5.74 11.41
C TYR A 62 -15.65 6.88 12.44
N ASP A 63 -16.52 6.88 13.46
CA ASP A 63 -16.51 7.88 14.53
C ASP A 63 -15.44 7.56 15.57
N ARG A 64 -14.19 7.86 15.22
CA ARG A 64 -13.02 7.62 16.06
C ARG A 64 -11.90 8.61 15.75
N GLU A 65 -11.14 8.94 16.77
CA GLU A 65 -9.93 9.74 16.64
C GLU A 65 -8.79 8.91 16.07
N ILE A 66 -8.12 9.45 15.06
CA ILE A 66 -6.94 8.87 14.42
C ILE A 66 -5.78 9.88 14.42
N ASN A 67 -4.56 9.36 14.42
CA ASN A 67 -3.39 10.16 14.05
C ASN A 67 -3.37 10.42 12.54
N THR A 68 -2.44 11.24 12.08
CA THR A 68 -2.25 11.53 10.65
C THR A 68 -2.19 10.25 9.84
N ILE A 69 -3.06 10.18 8.81
CA ILE A 69 -3.05 9.15 7.78
C ILE A 69 -1.79 9.35 6.93
N MET A 70 -0.88 8.38 7.02
CA MET A 70 0.33 8.32 6.22
C MET A 70 0.07 7.66 4.86
N ASP A 71 -0.81 6.64 4.81
CA ASP A 71 -1.12 5.90 3.58
C ASP A 71 -2.42 5.08 3.70
N ILE A 72 -3.03 4.81 2.53
CA ILE A 72 -4.10 3.85 2.35
C ILE A 72 -3.64 2.82 1.33
N ILE A 73 -3.36 1.62 1.82
CA ILE A 73 -2.55 0.64 1.10
C ILE A 73 -3.45 -0.49 0.59
N PRO A 74 -3.54 -0.70 -0.74
CA PRO A 74 -4.16 -1.89 -1.28
C PRO A 74 -3.30 -3.13 -1.01
N ILE A 75 -3.93 -4.27 -0.73
CA ILE A 75 -3.22 -5.52 -0.48
C ILE A 75 -3.12 -6.30 -1.79
N SER A 76 -1.94 -6.30 -2.38
CA SER A 76 -1.67 -6.97 -3.66
C SER A 76 -0.33 -7.69 -3.65
N THR A 77 -0.20 -8.76 -4.43
CA THR A 77 1.04 -9.54 -4.56
C THR A 77 1.28 -10.04 -5.98
N LYS A 78 2.55 -10.05 -6.40
CA LYS A 78 3.03 -10.69 -7.63
C LYS A 78 3.06 -12.19 -7.46
N VAL A 79 2.26 -12.88 -8.26
CA VAL A 79 2.27 -14.36 -8.35
C VAL A 79 3.25 -14.83 -9.42
N LEU A 80 3.31 -14.12 -10.54
CA LEU A 80 4.19 -14.44 -11.67
C LEU A 80 4.66 -13.15 -12.35
N GLY A 81 5.94 -13.13 -12.76
CA GLY A 81 6.54 -11.98 -13.47
C GLY A 81 6.92 -10.82 -12.54
N GLY A 82 7.44 -9.75 -13.13
CA GLY A 82 7.73 -8.49 -12.43
C GLY A 82 6.55 -7.52 -12.44
N LEU A 83 6.71 -6.37 -11.80
CA LEU A 83 5.73 -5.29 -11.88
C LEU A 83 5.47 -4.89 -13.34
N GLY A 84 4.20 -4.84 -13.72
CA GLY A 84 3.75 -4.49 -15.08
C GLY A 84 3.63 -5.67 -16.07
N GLU A 85 3.92 -6.90 -15.63
CA GLU A 85 3.72 -8.09 -16.44
C GLU A 85 3.37 -9.33 -15.60
N GLY A 86 2.92 -10.40 -16.26
CA GLY A 86 2.57 -11.65 -15.58
C GLY A 86 1.24 -11.55 -14.84
N ILE A 87 1.20 -12.04 -13.59
CA ILE A 87 -0.03 -12.19 -12.81
C ILE A 87 0.13 -11.52 -11.44
N THR A 88 -0.84 -10.69 -11.10
CA THR A 88 -0.99 -10.04 -9.80
C THR A 88 -2.30 -10.49 -9.17
N HIS A 89 -2.25 -10.90 -7.90
CA HIS A 89 -3.43 -11.09 -7.08
C HIS A 89 -3.64 -9.82 -6.24
N THR A 90 -4.88 -9.40 -6.07
CA THR A 90 -5.24 -8.22 -5.28
C THR A 90 -6.48 -8.50 -4.44
N LEU A 91 -6.55 -7.98 -3.23
CA LEU A 91 -7.76 -8.02 -2.42
C LEU A 91 -8.67 -6.83 -2.77
N SER A 92 -9.97 -7.07 -2.77
CA SER A 92 -11.00 -6.03 -2.73
C SER A 92 -11.82 -6.18 -1.45
N GLY A 93 -12.53 -5.15 -1.01
CA GLY A 93 -13.30 -5.20 0.24
C GLY A 93 -12.49 -4.89 1.50
N VAL A 94 -11.17 -4.69 1.38
CA VAL A 94 -10.28 -4.41 2.51
C VAL A 94 -9.07 -3.57 2.09
N TYR A 95 -8.71 -2.61 2.94
CA TYR A 95 -7.48 -1.81 2.83
C TYR A 95 -6.73 -1.79 4.16
N VAL A 96 -5.42 -1.50 4.10
CA VAL A 96 -4.67 -1.14 5.30
C VAL A 96 -4.56 0.38 5.38
N MET A 97 -4.91 0.96 6.52
CA MET A 97 -4.66 2.37 6.82
C MET A 97 -3.49 2.46 7.78
N LEU A 98 -2.44 3.17 7.37
CA LEU A 98 -1.29 3.47 8.22
C LEU A 98 -1.44 4.88 8.78
N THR A 99 -1.42 5.02 10.10
CA THR A 99 -1.31 6.31 10.78
C THR A 99 -0.06 6.39 11.62
N GLY A 100 0.42 7.61 11.90
CA GLY A 100 1.65 7.78 12.65
C GLY A 100 1.74 9.06 13.50
N VAL A 101 2.37 8.93 14.65
CA VAL A 101 2.68 10.01 15.60
C VAL A 101 3.97 9.69 16.36
N ASP A 102 4.67 10.69 16.87
CA ASP A 102 5.74 10.46 17.84
C ASP A 102 5.26 10.51 19.30
N GLU A 103 6.13 10.13 20.25
CA GLU A 103 5.83 10.15 21.68
C GLU A 103 5.53 11.56 22.25
N ASP A 104 5.96 12.62 21.56
CA ASP A 104 5.67 14.01 21.94
C ASP A 104 4.31 14.49 21.39
N GLY A 105 3.61 13.63 20.64
CA GLY A 105 2.33 13.94 19.99
C GLY A 105 2.48 14.68 18.66
N ARG A 106 3.71 14.81 18.14
CA ARG A 106 3.97 15.39 16.82
C ARG A 106 3.51 14.41 15.75
N GLN A 107 2.62 14.89 14.91
CA GLN A 107 1.99 14.12 13.85
C GLN A 107 2.95 13.87 12.69
N MET A 108 2.77 12.73 12.00
CA MET A 108 3.58 12.34 10.85
C MET A 108 3.16 13.05 9.55
N HIS A 109 3.17 14.39 9.55
CA HIS A 109 2.98 15.20 8.34
C HIS A 109 3.93 16.42 8.31
N GLU A 110 4.18 16.95 7.11
CA GLU A 110 4.84 18.26 6.92
C GLU A 110 3.83 19.37 6.55
N PHE A 111 2.92 19.11 5.61
CA PHE A 111 1.82 20.02 5.24
C PHE A 111 0.52 19.24 5.02
N GLY A 112 -0.59 19.83 5.48
CA GLY A 112 -1.86 19.13 5.54
C GLY A 112 -1.88 18.22 6.77
N SER A 113 -2.96 18.31 7.52
CA SER A 113 -3.18 17.53 8.74
C SER A 113 -4.40 16.65 8.47
N SER A 114 -4.28 15.37 8.82
CA SER A 114 -5.32 14.35 8.64
C SER A 114 -5.58 13.58 9.93
N GLU A 115 -5.01 14.02 11.05
CA GLU A 115 -5.40 13.60 12.39
C GLU A 115 -6.77 14.21 12.78
N GLY A 116 -7.46 13.55 13.70
CA GLY A 116 -8.80 13.93 14.14
C GLY A 116 -9.80 12.81 13.89
N ASN A 117 -11.08 13.14 13.74
CA ASN A 117 -12.12 12.14 13.53
C ASN A 117 -12.07 11.55 12.11
N LEU A 118 -11.88 10.23 11.98
CA LEU A 118 -11.76 9.55 10.69
C LEU A 118 -12.92 9.85 9.72
N SER A 119 -14.14 9.98 10.23
CA SER A 119 -15.32 10.29 9.40
C SER A 119 -15.28 11.67 8.74
N GLU A 120 -14.51 12.60 9.30
CA GLU A 120 -14.29 13.94 8.78
C GLU A 120 -13.04 14.02 7.90
N GLN A 121 -12.02 13.20 8.19
CA GLN A 121 -10.71 13.24 7.53
C GLN A 121 -10.66 12.42 6.23
N MET A 122 -11.47 11.36 6.10
CA MET A 122 -11.43 10.49 4.93
C MET A 122 -12.68 10.62 4.04
N ILE A 123 -12.45 10.88 2.74
CA ILE A 123 -13.49 10.76 1.73
C ILE A 123 -13.46 9.36 1.13
N PHE A 124 -14.44 8.55 1.50
CA PHE A 124 -14.62 7.17 1.03
C PHE A 124 -15.08 7.08 -0.44
N GLY A 125 -14.86 5.92 -1.06
CA GLY A 125 -15.37 5.57 -2.39
C GLY A 125 -14.69 6.30 -3.55
N ARG A 126 -13.44 6.76 -3.36
CA ARG A 126 -12.64 7.38 -4.43
C ARG A 126 -11.48 6.47 -4.82
N CYS A 127 -10.91 6.69 -6.00
CA CYS A 127 -9.67 6.02 -6.39
C CYS A 127 -8.58 6.31 -5.34
N GLY A 128 -8.12 5.27 -4.65
CA GLY A 128 -7.11 5.38 -3.59
C GLY A 128 -7.68 5.49 -2.16
N THR A 129 -9.00 5.45 -1.97
CA THR A 129 -9.62 5.35 -0.65
C THR A 129 -10.58 4.16 -0.58
N PRO A 130 -10.84 3.59 0.62
CA PRO A 130 -11.76 2.47 0.77
C PRO A 130 -13.19 2.91 0.41
N ASP A 131 -13.99 1.99 -0.11
CA ASP A 131 -15.43 2.16 -0.22
C ASP A 131 -16.08 2.20 1.17
N VAL A 132 -17.30 2.73 1.26
CA VAL A 132 -18.09 2.74 2.51
C VAL A 132 -18.48 1.33 2.97
N THR A 133 -18.32 0.33 2.10
CA THR A 133 -18.55 -1.09 2.37
C THR A 133 -17.28 -1.87 2.70
N ASP A 134 -16.10 -1.24 2.60
CA ASP A 134 -14.82 -1.91 2.81
C ASP A 134 -14.41 -1.91 4.29
N TYR A 135 -13.71 -2.97 4.70
CA TYR A 135 -13.01 -3.03 5.97
C TYR A 135 -11.70 -2.24 5.91
N ILE A 136 -11.30 -1.65 7.03
CA ILE A 136 -9.97 -1.05 7.18
C ILE A 136 -9.22 -1.80 8.29
N ILE A 137 -8.04 -2.31 7.95
CA ILE A 137 -7.05 -2.76 8.92
C ILE A 137 -6.23 -1.52 9.29
N HIS A 138 -6.50 -0.96 10.46
CA HIS A 138 -5.85 0.26 10.91
C HIS A 138 -4.61 -0.09 11.73
N MET A 139 -3.45 0.29 11.22
CA MET A 139 -2.18 0.21 11.93
C MET A 139 -1.76 1.63 12.34
N ASP A 140 -1.77 1.90 13.64
CA ASP A 140 -1.37 3.17 14.22
C ASP A 140 0.00 3.03 14.89
N VAL A 141 1.00 3.72 14.36
CA VAL A 141 2.40 3.57 14.79
C VAL A 141 2.82 4.77 15.63
N THR A 142 3.33 4.49 16.83
CA THR A 142 4.01 5.48 17.67
C THR A 142 5.52 5.28 17.57
N ILE A 143 6.23 6.34 17.26
CA ILE A 143 7.70 6.34 17.17
C ILE A 143 8.33 7.21 18.26
N LYS A 144 9.63 7.03 18.50
CA LYS A 144 10.40 7.79 19.49
C LYS A 144 10.29 9.30 19.28
N GLY A 145 9.96 10.00 20.36
CA GLY A 145 9.94 11.47 20.42
C GLY A 145 11.35 12.08 20.54
N GLY A 146 11.42 13.40 20.43
CA GLY A 146 12.65 14.17 20.62
C GLY A 146 13.73 13.98 19.54
N LEU A 147 13.45 13.20 18.49
CA LEU A 147 14.37 12.97 17.38
C LEU A 147 14.21 14.04 16.29
N PRO A 148 15.29 14.37 15.55
CA PRO A 148 15.17 15.14 14.33
C PRO A 148 14.21 14.44 13.37
N PHE A 149 13.30 15.22 12.78
CA PHE A 149 12.29 14.69 11.88
C PHE A 149 12.90 14.47 10.49
N ASP A 150 13.49 13.30 10.31
CA ASP A 150 14.12 12.85 9.08
C ASP A 150 13.40 11.64 8.46
N ARG A 151 13.85 11.19 7.27
CA ARG A 151 13.23 10.09 6.52
C ARG A 151 13.20 8.76 7.27
N ASN A 152 14.06 8.54 8.27
CA ASN A 152 14.13 7.27 8.98
C ASN A 152 12.87 7.01 9.81
N LEU A 153 12.27 8.09 10.34
CA LEU A 153 11.05 8.05 11.14
C LEU A 153 9.84 7.50 10.35
N PRO A 154 9.38 8.12 9.24
CA PRO A 154 8.28 7.58 8.45
C PRO A 154 8.63 6.24 7.81
N ASN A 155 9.88 6.05 7.36
CA ASN A 155 10.32 4.80 6.76
C ASN A 155 10.19 3.62 7.74
N ALA A 156 10.41 3.83 9.04
CA ALA A 156 10.17 2.80 10.05
C ALA A 156 8.70 2.37 10.09
N CYS A 157 7.76 3.31 10.07
CA CYS A 157 6.33 3.05 10.02
C CYS A 157 5.94 2.27 8.75
N PHE A 158 6.40 2.75 7.58
CA PHE A 158 6.12 2.11 6.30
C PHE A 158 6.68 0.70 6.22
N LYS A 159 7.91 0.48 6.70
CA LYS A 159 8.55 -0.84 6.72
C LYS A 159 7.77 -1.82 7.60
N ALA A 160 7.41 -1.42 8.83
CA ALA A 160 6.65 -2.27 9.73
C ALA A 160 5.27 -2.61 9.16
N CYS A 161 4.60 -1.64 8.54
CA CYS A 161 3.33 -1.85 7.86
C CYS A 161 3.46 -2.80 6.66
N ASP A 162 4.50 -2.64 5.84
CA ASP A 162 4.74 -3.51 4.68
C ASP A 162 5.07 -4.95 5.10
N ASP A 163 5.85 -5.13 6.17
CA ASP A 163 6.16 -6.45 6.74
C ASP A 163 4.91 -7.15 7.28
N PHE A 164 3.99 -6.42 7.89
CA PHE A 164 2.67 -6.95 8.27
C PHE A 164 1.85 -7.37 7.04
N ILE A 165 1.76 -6.50 6.04
CA ILE A 165 1.03 -6.78 4.79
C ILE A 165 1.66 -7.97 4.06
N GLN A 166 2.97 -8.16 4.18
CA GLN A 166 3.69 -9.26 3.55
C GLN A 166 3.20 -10.63 4.02
N GLU A 167 2.77 -10.77 5.28
CA GLU A 167 2.16 -12.00 5.79
C GLU A 167 0.84 -12.31 5.05
N ILE A 168 0.04 -11.28 4.78
CA ILE A 168 -1.21 -11.40 4.02
C ILE A 168 -0.90 -11.71 2.55
N ARG A 169 0.10 -11.03 1.96
CA ARG A 169 0.56 -11.28 0.58
C ARG A 169 1.04 -12.72 0.40
N ALA A 170 1.78 -13.27 1.35
CA ALA A 170 2.26 -14.65 1.31
C ALA A 170 1.10 -15.66 1.22
N VAL A 171 0.04 -15.44 2.00
CA VAL A 171 -1.19 -16.24 1.92
C VAL A 171 -1.87 -16.05 0.55
N LEU A 172 -2.12 -14.81 0.15
CA LEU A 172 -2.80 -14.47 -1.11
C LEU A 172 -2.10 -15.04 -2.35
N LYS A 173 -0.76 -15.02 -2.35
CA LYS A 173 0.07 -15.55 -3.43
C LYS A 173 -0.10 -17.05 -3.63
N SER A 174 -0.45 -17.78 -2.57
CA SER A 174 -0.66 -19.24 -2.59
C SER A 174 -2.06 -19.66 -3.06
N ILE A 175 -3.01 -18.72 -3.15
CA ILE A 175 -4.38 -19.01 -3.55
C ILE A 175 -4.42 -19.36 -5.05
N ASP A 176 -5.24 -20.34 -5.41
CA ASP A 176 -5.46 -20.67 -6.82
C ASP A 176 -6.19 -19.50 -7.53
N GLY A 177 -5.52 -18.91 -8.52
CA GLY A 177 -6.05 -17.81 -9.31
C GLY A 177 -7.34 -18.11 -10.09
N ARG A 178 -7.82 -19.36 -10.14
CA ARG A 178 -9.14 -19.71 -10.69
C ARG A 178 -10.29 -19.38 -9.74
N LEU A 179 -10.01 -19.15 -8.46
CA LEU A 179 -10.98 -18.77 -7.44
C LEU A 179 -11.20 -17.25 -7.37
N ALA A 180 -10.48 -16.47 -8.18
CA ALA A 180 -10.64 -15.03 -8.26
C ALA A 180 -12.03 -14.65 -8.79
N ASP A 181 -12.58 -13.53 -8.33
CA ASP A 181 -13.90 -13.03 -8.75
C ASP A 181 -13.90 -12.52 -10.20
N GLY A 182 -12.70 -12.32 -10.76
CA GLY A 182 -12.52 -11.88 -12.13
C GLY A 182 -11.09 -12.02 -12.62
N SER A 183 -10.86 -11.56 -13.84
CA SER A 183 -9.55 -11.50 -14.46
C SER A 183 -9.48 -10.31 -15.40
N HIS A 184 -8.66 -9.32 -15.06
CA HIS A 184 -8.48 -8.11 -15.86
C HIS A 184 -7.16 -8.18 -16.61
N GLU A 185 -7.23 -8.25 -17.95
CA GLU A 185 -6.06 -8.33 -18.81
C GLU A 185 -5.70 -6.96 -19.40
N PHE A 186 -4.42 -6.60 -19.27
CA PHE A 186 -3.86 -5.35 -19.80
C PHE A 186 -2.66 -5.66 -20.70
N LEU A 187 -2.74 -5.22 -21.95
CA LEU A 187 -1.69 -5.40 -22.94
C LEU A 187 -0.95 -4.08 -23.16
N ASP A 188 0.36 -4.11 -22.97
CA ASP A 188 1.26 -3.03 -23.39
C ASP A 188 1.61 -3.25 -24.87
N LYS A 189 1.19 -2.32 -25.73
CA LYS A 189 1.21 -2.50 -27.18
C LYS A 189 1.82 -1.30 -27.90
N ILE A 190 2.58 -1.58 -28.95
CA ILE A 190 3.00 -0.57 -29.92
C ILE A 190 2.00 -0.58 -31.08
N SER A 191 1.34 0.56 -31.29
CA SER A 191 0.40 0.79 -32.40
C SER A 191 1.05 1.62 -33.52
N PRO A 192 1.50 1.02 -34.63
CA PRO A 192 2.21 1.73 -35.68
C PRO A 192 1.34 2.81 -36.35
N GLY A 193 1.93 3.95 -36.69
CA GLY A 193 1.23 5.06 -37.35
C GLY A 193 0.27 5.85 -36.45
N LYS A 194 0.12 5.48 -35.17
CA LYS A 194 -0.63 6.27 -34.18
C LYS A 194 0.29 7.28 -33.50
N LYS A 195 -0.29 8.37 -32.98
CA LYS A 195 0.43 9.34 -32.17
C LYS A 195 0.96 8.66 -30.90
N LYS A 196 2.20 8.96 -30.54
CA LYS A 196 2.79 8.54 -29.26
C LYS A 196 2.35 9.54 -28.19
N VAL A 197 1.81 9.04 -27.09
CA VAL A 197 1.36 9.85 -25.94
C VAL A 197 2.17 9.42 -24.72
N VAL A 198 2.66 10.39 -23.97
CA VAL A 198 3.29 10.19 -22.66
C VAL A 198 2.50 10.97 -21.63
N LEU A 199 2.27 10.37 -20.47
CA LEU A 199 1.73 11.06 -19.30
C LEU A 199 2.90 11.42 -18.40
N VAL A 200 2.99 12.70 -18.02
CA VAL A 200 4.03 13.18 -17.12
C VAL A 200 3.38 13.41 -15.76
N LYS A 201 3.78 12.61 -14.77
CA LYS A 201 3.43 12.83 -13.36
C LYS A 201 4.63 13.45 -12.67
N GLN A 202 4.47 14.68 -12.19
CA GLN A 202 5.45 15.31 -11.32
C GLN A 202 5.18 14.83 -9.89
N VAL A 203 6.23 14.36 -9.22
CA VAL A 203 6.19 13.98 -7.81
C VAL A 203 7.13 14.87 -7.03
N ALA A 204 6.86 15.04 -5.74
CA ALA A 204 7.82 15.64 -4.85
C ALA A 204 9.02 14.70 -4.66
N GLY A 205 10.17 15.29 -4.35
CA GLY A 205 11.45 14.59 -4.25
C GLY A 205 12.41 15.32 -3.32
N GLN A 206 11.85 15.97 -2.30
CA GLN A 206 12.58 16.69 -1.28
C GLN A 206 11.72 16.74 -0.02
N GLY A 207 12.31 16.45 1.13
CA GLY A 207 11.62 16.42 2.42
C GLY A 207 11.70 15.04 3.07
N ALA A 208 11.40 14.98 4.37
CA ALA A 208 11.35 13.70 5.07
C ALA A 208 10.09 12.90 4.70
N MET A 209 9.02 13.63 4.38
CA MET A 209 7.65 13.12 4.18
C MET A 209 7.14 13.26 2.75
N TYR A 210 7.99 13.61 1.79
CA TYR A 210 7.58 13.81 0.40
C TYR A 210 8.39 12.92 -0.54
N ASP A 211 8.68 11.73 -0.05
CA ASP A 211 9.40 10.73 -0.80
C ASP A 211 8.43 9.89 -1.61
N ASN A 212 8.91 9.35 -2.72
CA ASN A 212 8.17 8.41 -3.52
C ASN A 212 9.08 7.22 -3.76
N LEU A 213 8.52 6.03 -3.57
CA LEU A 213 9.22 4.79 -3.76
C LEU A 213 8.84 4.19 -5.12
N LEU A 214 9.84 3.74 -5.86
CA LEU A 214 9.68 3.02 -7.12
C LEU A 214 10.31 1.63 -7.03
N PHE A 215 9.83 0.69 -7.84
CA PHE A 215 10.45 -0.63 -8.02
C PHE A 215 10.48 -1.52 -6.76
N ALA A 216 9.50 -1.36 -5.87
CA ALA A 216 9.33 -2.30 -4.76
C ALA A 216 9.11 -3.74 -5.27
N GLN A 217 9.39 -4.72 -4.42
CA GLN A 217 9.25 -6.13 -4.78
C GLN A 217 7.79 -6.52 -5.07
N GLU A 218 6.86 -5.95 -4.30
CA GLU A 218 5.42 -6.20 -4.39
C GLU A 218 4.67 -4.93 -4.84
N PRO A 219 3.47 -5.05 -5.44
CA PRO A 219 2.66 -3.89 -5.82
C PRO A 219 2.34 -3.04 -4.59
N SER A 220 2.59 -1.73 -4.67
CA SER A 220 2.46 -0.80 -3.54
C SER A 220 3.26 -1.23 -2.31
N GLY A 221 4.36 -1.98 -2.50
CA GLY A 221 5.25 -2.43 -1.44
C GLY A 221 6.22 -1.36 -0.95
N PHE A 222 7.00 -1.70 0.08
CA PHE A 222 8.11 -0.90 0.58
C PHE A 222 9.45 -1.63 0.38
N GLU A 223 9.48 -2.94 0.62
CA GLU A 223 10.70 -3.74 0.49
C GLU A 223 11.33 -3.65 -0.91
N ALA A 224 12.66 -3.53 -0.96
CA ALA A 224 13.49 -3.37 -2.16
C ALA A 224 13.15 -2.16 -3.06
N GLY A 225 12.26 -1.27 -2.62
CA GLY A 225 11.95 -0.06 -3.36
C GLY A 225 13.09 0.97 -3.30
N THR A 226 13.20 1.77 -4.36
CA THR A 226 14.18 2.85 -4.48
C THR A 226 13.46 4.18 -4.39
N SER A 227 13.91 5.02 -3.46
CA SER A 227 13.43 6.38 -3.31
C SER A 227 13.81 7.26 -4.50
N VAL A 228 12.90 8.14 -4.93
CA VAL A 228 13.19 9.16 -5.93
C VAL A 228 14.28 10.14 -5.48
N ILE A 229 14.36 10.42 -4.17
CA ILE A 229 15.42 11.26 -3.58
C ILE A 229 16.77 10.59 -3.77
N ASP A 230 16.86 9.29 -3.49
CA ASP A 230 18.10 8.52 -3.62
C ASP A 230 18.50 8.32 -5.09
N MET A 231 17.53 8.41 -6.01
CA MET A 231 17.74 8.51 -7.46
C MET A 231 18.08 9.94 -7.93
N CYS A 232 18.36 10.88 -7.02
CA CYS A 232 18.64 12.28 -7.33
C CYS A 232 17.54 12.95 -8.19
N ASN A 233 16.28 12.57 -7.97
CA ASN A 233 15.11 13.05 -8.72
C ASN A 233 15.22 12.86 -10.24
N MET A 234 15.93 11.82 -10.67
CA MET A 234 16.07 11.49 -12.08
C MET A 234 14.71 11.10 -12.69
N PRO A 235 14.34 11.65 -13.87
CA PRO A 235 13.10 11.27 -14.53
C PRO A 235 13.09 9.77 -14.90
N MET A 236 12.04 9.08 -14.49
CA MET A 236 11.84 7.65 -14.78
C MET A 236 10.74 7.47 -15.83
N ILE A 237 10.99 6.58 -16.80
CA ILE A 237 9.98 6.17 -17.78
C ILE A 237 9.40 4.83 -17.34
N LEU A 238 8.10 4.82 -17.11
CA LEU A 238 7.35 3.63 -16.70
C LEU A 238 6.35 3.27 -17.80
N SER A 239 6.15 1.97 -18.01
CA SER A 239 5.07 1.47 -18.84
C SER A 239 3.71 1.72 -18.17
N PRO A 240 2.62 1.79 -18.96
CA PRO A 240 1.27 1.89 -18.40
C PRO A 240 0.93 0.72 -17.46
N ASN A 241 1.49 -0.46 -17.71
CA ASN A 241 1.22 -1.63 -16.88
C ASN A 241 1.99 -1.57 -15.56
N GLU A 242 3.25 -1.12 -15.55
CA GLU A 242 3.99 -0.91 -14.29
C GLU A 242 3.25 0.05 -13.36
N TYR A 243 2.72 1.16 -13.91
CA TYR A 243 1.93 2.12 -13.12
C TYR A 243 0.64 1.48 -12.56
N ARG A 244 -0.07 0.68 -13.36
CA ARG A 244 -1.28 -0.04 -12.92
C ARG A 244 -0.97 -1.11 -11.86
N ASP A 245 0.22 -1.70 -11.94
CA ASP A 245 0.67 -2.77 -11.06
C ASP A 245 1.37 -2.23 -9.80
N GLY A 246 1.11 -0.97 -9.42
CA GLY A 246 1.53 -0.42 -8.14
C GLY A 246 3.03 -0.11 -8.02
N ILE A 247 3.73 0.16 -9.12
CA ILE A 247 5.18 0.44 -9.08
C ILE A 247 5.56 1.70 -8.31
N LEU A 248 4.64 2.67 -8.22
CA LEU A 248 4.84 3.96 -7.56
C LEU A 248 4.04 3.98 -6.26
N ARG A 249 4.74 4.22 -5.15
CA ARG A 249 4.17 4.43 -3.83
C ARG A 249 4.56 5.81 -3.32
N ALA A 250 3.57 6.60 -2.89
CA ALA A 250 3.84 7.84 -2.17
C ALA A 250 4.17 7.51 -0.70
N LEU A 251 5.19 8.14 -0.15
CA LEU A 251 5.57 8.03 1.25
C LEU A 251 5.28 9.38 1.91
N VAL A 252 4.01 9.52 2.32
CA VAL A 252 3.31 10.72 2.86
C VAL A 252 3.07 11.84 1.84
#